data_AF-A0A8H3HUD6-F1
#
_entry.id   AF-A0A8H3HUD6-F1
#
_cell.length_a   1.000
_cell.length_b   1.000
_cell.length_c   1.000
_cell.angle_alpha   90.00
_cell.angle_beta   90.00
_cell.angle_gamma   90.00
#
_symmetry.space_group_name_H-M   'P 1'
#
loop_
_entity.id
_entity.type
_entity.pdbx_description
1 polymer ?
#
loop_
_entity_poly.entity_id
_entity_poly.type
_entity_poly.pdbx_seq_one_letter_code
_entity_poly.pdbx_strand_id
1 'polypeptide(L)'
;MFINDRVDVALAVGATGVHLGQTDMPVSTARKLLELTHPDSPCLIGVSVGNVDEAKRAVLDGADYVGIGAVWDTKTKDLVKPVLGVRGVGDILDIVGDAGIPSVAIGGIKIHNALHTLHGAVGPITGTALSGLAVITEIVSAPDASIPAKALTKIINSRSKHFHWPALCLAPNTAPSAALLAENAGSLLTVLRERSPLVHQITNNVVIAQSANATLALGASPIMATAPEEMDDLGKVAGGLLVNFGTITNKAGMLVAGKAANTNKKPVVFDPVGVGATQFRRETASELLNSWQVSIIKGNAGEIGALLGSSEVVSRGVDSTGPGFSDPANIVRSLAKRERCIVVMTGKTDYVSDGYTTVALSNGHPMLADITGSGCIVGMAITAFAAASRLVAAETVEDEGKLVRGDMFQAAVAG
;
A
#
# COMPACT_ATOMS: atom_id res chain seq x y z
N MET A 1 -15.15 -11.88 25.83
CA MET A 1 -14.01 -12.82 25.92
C MET A 1 -14.24 -13.94 24.92
N PHE A 2 -13.24 -14.26 24.10
CA PHE A 2 -13.30 -15.35 23.12
C PHE A 2 -12.37 -16.49 23.54
N ILE A 3 -12.75 -17.74 23.24
CA ILE A 3 -11.94 -18.94 23.49
C ILE A 3 -11.49 -19.54 22.14
N ASN A 4 -10.20 -19.87 22.03
CA ASN A 4 -9.63 -20.45 20.81
C ASN A 4 -9.81 -21.98 20.81
N ASP A 5 -10.29 -22.52 19.68
CA ASP A 5 -10.45 -23.95 19.32
C ASP A 5 -11.40 -24.80 20.20
N ARG A 6 -11.53 -24.45 21.48
CA ARG A 6 -12.20 -25.24 22.52
C ARG A 6 -13.63 -24.78 22.80
N VAL A 7 -14.56 -25.28 22.00
CA VAL A 7 -16.01 -25.01 22.15
C VAL A 7 -16.54 -25.49 23.50
N ASP A 8 -16.07 -26.62 23.99
CA ASP A 8 -16.41 -27.17 25.31
C ASP A 8 -16.03 -26.23 26.46
N VAL A 9 -14.83 -25.64 26.41
CA VAL A 9 -14.37 -24.67 27.41
C VAL A 9 -15.17 -23.37 27.30
N ALA A 10 -15.46 -22.91 26.08
CA ALA A 10 -16.27 -21.73 25.85
C ALA A 10 -17.66 -21.83 26.47
N LEU A 11 -18.29 -23.00 26.33
CA LEU A 11 -19.57 -23.33 26.97
C LEU A 11 -19.45 -23.33 28.49
N ALA A 12 -18.44 -24.02 29.04
CA ALA A 12 -18.27 -24.16 30.48
C ALA A 12 -18.09 -22.81 31.21
N VAL A 13 -17.48 -21.82 30.55
CA VAL A 13 -17.20 -20.50 31.12
C VAL A 13 -18.18 -19.41 30.69
N GLY A 14 -19.17 -19.72 29.85
CA GLY A 14 -20.10 -18.73 29.28
C GLY A 14 -19.38 -17.65 28.46
N ALA A 15 -18.44 -18.05 27.59
CA ALA A 15 -17.68 -17.12 26.77
C ALA A 15 -18.57 -16.38 25.75
N THR A 16 -18.13 -15.18 25.35
CA THR A 16 -18.82 -14.37 24.32
C THR A 16 -18.80 -15.06 22.95
N GLY A 17 -17.76 -15.86 22.69
CA GLY A 17 -17.56 -16.48 21.40
C GLY A 17 -16.41 -17.47 21.38
N VAL A 18 -16.28 -18.17 20.26
CA VAL A 18 -15.16 -19.05 19.93
C VAL A 18 -14.47 -18.60 18.67
N HIS A 19 -13.17 -18.87 18.55
CA HIS A 19 -12.44 -18.74 17.31
C HIS A 19 -11.92 -20.11 16.88
N LEU A 20 -12.19 -20.50 15.63
CA LEU A 20 -11.92 -21.84 15.11
C LEU A 20 -10.98 -21.77 13.91
N GLY A 21 -10.00 -22.66 13.90
CA GLY A 21 -9.14 -22.96 12.77
C GLY A 21 -9.76 -23.95 11.78
N GLN A 22 -9.06 -24.17 10.68
CA GLN A 22 -9.52 -25.00 9.56
C GLN A 22 -9.62 -26.50 9.88
N THR A 23 -8.92 -26.94 10.93
CA THR A 23 -8.88 -28.35 11.37
C THR A 23 -9.69 -28.59 12.64
N ASP A 24 -10.31 -27.55 13.19
CA ASP A 24 -11.07 -27.63 14.43
C ASP A 24 -12.52 -28.06 14.16
N MET A 25 -13.37 -27.97 15.18
CA MET A 25 -14.79 -28.29 15.05
C MET A 25 -15.44 -27.47 13.91
N PRO A 26 -16.23 -28.10 13.01
CA PRO A 26 -16.95 -27.36 11.98
C PRO A 26 -17.90 -26.31 12.59
N VAL A 27 -17.97 -25.14 11.96
CA VAL A 27 -18.80 -24.00 12.43
C VAL A 27 -20.26 -24.42 12.62
N SER A 28 -20.83 -25.20 11.71
CA SER A 28 -22.21 -25.70 11.81
C SER A 28 -22.45 -26.59 13.04
N THR A 29 -21.47 -27.39 13.45
CA THR A 29 -21.53 -28.20 14.66
C THR A 29 -21.36 -27.33 15.90
N ALA A 30 -20.39 -26.40 15.89
CA ALA A 30 -20.15 -25.48 16.99
C ALA A 30 -21.40 -24.61 17.26
N ARG A 31 -22.01 -24.06 16.20
CA ARG A 31 -23.25 -23.26 16.26
C ARG A 31 -24.36 -24.01 16.99
N LYS A 32 -24.65 -25.25 16.59
CA LYS A 32 -25.66 -26.10 17.23
C LYS A 32 -25.40 -26.30 18.73
N LEU A 33 -24.16 -26.53 19.13
CA LEU A 33 -23.81 -26.73 20.54
C LEU A 33 -23.97 -25.44 21.36
N LEU A 34 -23.58 -24.30 20.79
CA LEU A 34 -23.65 -22.99 21.43
C LEU A 34 -25.10 -22.50 21.58
N GLU A 35 -25.96 -22.74 20.58
CA GLU A 35 -27.38 -22.36 20.63
C GLU A 35 -28.19 -23.16 21.65
N LEU A 36 -27.84 -24.43 21.88
CA LEU A 36 -28.54 -25.30 22.85
C LEU A 36 -28.38 -24.84 24.31
N THR A 37 -27.35 -24.06 24.61
CA THR A 37 -26.95 -23.70 25.97
C THR A 37 -27.22 -22.24 26.33
N HIS A 38 -27.28 -21.35 25.33
CA HIS A 38 -27.54 -19.92 25.52
C HIS A 38 -28.54 -19.36 24.49
N PRO A 39 -29.83 -19.74 24.56
CA PRO A 39 -30.83 -19.30 23.60
C PRO A 39 -31.08 -17.77 23.60
N ASP A 40 -30.84 -17.11 24.74
CA ASP A 40 -31.08 -15.67 24.91
C ASP A 40 -29.86 -14.78 24.60
N SER A 41 -28.69 -15.37 24.28
CA SER A 41 -27.48 -14.61 23.93
C SER A 41 -26.65 -15.36 22.89
N PRO A 42 -26.61 -14.90 21.62
CA PRO A 42 -25.87 -15.60 20.57
C PRO A 42 -24.37 -15.57 20.86
N CYS A 43 -23.76 -16.76 20.83
CA CYS A 43 -22.31 -16.91 20.95
C CYS A 43 -21.68 -16.73 19.56
N LEU A 44 -20.71 -15.81 19.46
CA LEU A 44 -20.07 -15.46 18.19
C LEU A 44 -19.04 -16.54 17.79
N ILE A 45 -18.96 -16.87 16.51
CA ILE A 45 -17.98 -17.82 15.96
C ILE A 45 -17.11 -17.12 14.93
N GLY A 46 -15.83 -17.00 15.25
CA GLY A 46 -14.81 -16.54 14.32
C GLY A 46 -14.12 -17.69 13.62
N VAL A 47 -13.67 -17.47 12.39
CA VAL A 47 -12.92 -18.47 11.62
C VAL A 47 -11.60 -17.91 11.11
N SER A 48 -10.50 -18.66 11.27
CA SER A 48 -9.22 -18.34 10.62
C SER A 48 -9.26 -18.69 9.14
N VAL A 49 -8.93 -17.74 8.26
CA VAL A 49 -8.88 -17.93 6.80
C VAL A 49 -7.53 -17.45 6.25
N GLY A 50 -7.01 -18.16 5.24
CA GLY A 50 -5.75 -17.82 4.57
C GLY A 50 -5.83 -17.79 3.05
N ASN A 51 -7.01 -18.04 2.47
CA ASN A 51 -7.25 -17.96 1.02
C ASN A 51 -8.73 -17.71 0.71
N VAL A 52 -9.03 -17.44 -0.56
CA VAL A 52 -10.37 -17.14 -1.08
C VAL A 52 -11.36 -18.29 -0.82
N ASP A 53 -10.95 -19.54 -0.98
CA ASP A 53 -11.85 -20.70 -0.80
C ASP A 53 -12.22 -20.92 0.66
N GLU A 54 -11.29 -20.67 1.58
CA GLU A 54 -11.55 -20.63 3.02
C GLU A 54 -12.51 -19.51 3.39
N ALA A 55 -12.37 -18.33 2.78
CA ALA A 55 -13.27 -17.20 3.01
C ALA A 55 -14.70 -17.51 2.54
N LYS A 56 -14.85 -18.08 1.33
CA LYS A 56 -16.16 -18.51 0.80
C LYS A 56 -16.83 -19.54 1.70
N ARG A 57 -16.07 -20.51 2.21
CA ARG A 57 -16.58 -21.51 3.15
C ARG A 57 -17.00 -20.89 4.48
N ALA A 58 -16.20 -19.97 5.03
CA ALA A 58 -16.54 -19.27 6.26
C ALA A 58 -17.85 -18.47 6.13
N VAL A 59 -18.07 -17.81 4.99
CA VAL A 59 -19.34 -17.12 4.68
C VAL A 59 -20.49 -18.12 4.61
N LEU A 60 -20.34 -19.21 3.87
CA LEU A 60 -21.38 -20.23 3.69
C LEU A 60 -21.78 -20.90 5.01
N ASP A 61 -20.79 -21.18 5.86
CA ASP A 61 -20.99 -21.81 7.16
C ASP A 61 -21.57 -20.83 8.20
N GLY A 62 -21.71 -19.55 7.86
CA GLY A 62 -22.29 -18.52 8.71
C GLY A 62 -21.35 -18.08 9.83
N ALA A 63 -20.06 -17.89 9.56
CA ALA A 63 -19.13 -17.27 10.51
C ALA A 63 -19.55 -15.83 10.84
N ASP A 64 -19.39 -15.41 12.09
CA ASP A 64 -19.73 -14.05 12.53
C ASP A 64 -18.60 -13.04 12.27
N TYR A 65 -17.36 -13.53 12.17
CA TYR A 65 -16.20 -12.75 11.73
C TYR A 65 -15.08 -13.67 11.22
N VAL A 66 -14.11 -13.11 10.52
CA VAL A 66 -12.92 -13.86 10.09
C VAL A 66 -11.61 -13.26 10.59
N GLY A 67 -10.65 -14.12 10.91
CA GLY A 67 -9.25 -13.76 11.10
C GLY A 67 -8.45 -14.11 9.85
N ILE A 68 -7.95 -13.11 9.13
CA ILE A 68 -7.23 -13.29 7.86
C ILE A 68 -5.73 -13.34 8.14
N GLY A 69 -5.06 -14.46 7.85
CA GLY A 69 -3.62 -14.57 8.06
C GLY A 69 -2.99 -15.93 7.79
N ALA A 70 -1.68 -16.06 7.95
CA ALA A 70 -0.75 -15.05 8.48
C ALA A 70 -0.41 -13.95 7.43
N VAL A 71 -0.58 -12.67 7.81
CA VAL A 71 -0.29 -11.53 6.91
C VAL A 71 1.20 -11.24 6.80
N TRP A 72 1.91 -11.30 7.93
CA TRP A 72 3.35 -11.15 8.02
C TRP A 72 3.98 -12.43 8.59
N ASP A 73 5.28 -12.60 8.34
CA ASP A 73 6.04 -13.69 8.94
C ASP A 73 5.97 -13.63 10.48
N THR A 74 5.82 -14.79 11.11
CA THR A 74 5.66 -14.91 12.56
C THR A 74 6.30 -16.18 13.09
N LYS A 75 6.98 -16.06 14.22
CA LYS A 75 7.58 -17.20 14.95
C LYS A 75 6.60 -17.87 15.93
N THR A 76 5.35 -17.43 15.99
CA THR A 76 4.40 -17.84 17.06
C THR A 76 3.63 -19.13 16.74
N LYS A 77 3.60 -19.56 15.47
CA LYS A 77 3.10 -20.87 15.04
C LYS A 77 4.03 -21.39 13.95
N ASP A 78 4.31 -22.69 13.91
CA ASP A 78 4.94 -23.30 12.74
C ASP A 78 4.05 -23.00 11.53
N LEU A 79 4.55 -22.17 10.61
CA LEU A 79 3.77 -21.73 9.46
C LEU A 79 3.61 -22.92 8.50
N VAL A 80 2.49 -23.62 8.62
CA VAL A 80 2.07 -24.66 7.65
C VAL A 80 1.67 -24.02 6.31
N LYS A 81 1.35 -22.72 6.31
CA LYS A 81 0.88 -21.94 5.15
C LYS A 81 1.82 -20.76 4.84
N PRO A 82 2.02 -20.41 3.55
CA PRO A 82 2.84 -19.26 3.17
C PRO A 82 2.25 -17.95 3.68
N VAL A 83 3.12 -16.97 3.94
CA VAL A 83 2.75 -15.61 4.34
C VAL A 83 1.96 -14.96 3.21
N LEU A 84 0.78 -14.42 3.55
CA LEU A 84 -0.15 -13.84 2.58
C LEU A 84 0.33 -12.48 2.03
N GLY A 85 1.00 -11.69 2.88
CA GLY A 85 1.32 -10.30 2.59
C GLY A 85 0.09 -9.39 2.67
N VAL A 86 0.31 -8.08 2.80
CA VAL A 86 -0.77 -7.08 2.92
C VAL A 86 -1.69 -7.10 1.69
N ARG A 87 -1.12 -7.22 0.49
CA ARG A 87 -1.88 -7.21 -0.77
C ARG A 87 -2.71 -8.48 -0.95
N GLY A 88 -2.22 -9.62 -0.47
CA GLY A 88 -2.93 -10.90 -0.56
C GLY A 88 -4.20 -10.96 0.30
N VAL A 89 -4.37 -10.05 1.26
CA VAL A 89 -5.59 -9.91 2.06
C VAL A 89 -6.77 -9.41 1.20
N GLY A 90 -6.50 -8.68 0.12
CA GLY A 90 -7.52 -7.98 -0.66
C GLY A 90 -8.60 -8.89 -1.25
N ASP A 91 -8.23 -9.97 -1.92
CA ASP A 91 -9.20 -10.89 -2.54
C ASP A 91 -10.10 -11.57 -1.50
N ILE A 92 -9.58 -11.79 -0.29
CA ILE A 92 -10.37 -12.32 0.84
C ILE A 92 -11.36 -11.26 1.34
N LEU A 93 -10.93 -9.98 1.40
CA LEU A 93 -11.78 -8.87 1.81
C LEU A 93 -12.98 -8.66 0.91
N ASP A 94 -12.84 -8.85 -0.41
CA ASP A 94 -13.97 -8.76 -1.34
C ASP A 94 -15.04 -9.81 -1.01
N ILE A 95 -14.63 -11.06 -0.76
CA ILE A 95 -15.57 -12.15 -0.42
C ILE A 95 -16.34 -11.89 0.87
N VAL A 96 -15.65 -11.49 1.94
CA VAL A 96 -16.28 -11.31 3.25
C VAL A 96 -17.02 -9.98 3.35
N GLY A 97 -16.55 -8.97 2.63
CA GLY A 97 -17.19 -7.66 2.52
C GLY A 97 -18.56 -7.72 1.84
N ASP A 98 -18.66 -8.45 0.73
CA ASP A 98 -19.95 -8.68 0.05
C ASP A 98 -20.97 -9.40 0.95
N ALA A 99 -20.49 -10.24 1.86
CA ALA A 99 -21.32 -10.92 2.85
C ALA A 99 -21.60 -10.10 4.12
N GLY A 100 -21.01 -8.90 4.25
CA GLY A 100 -21.12 -8.06 5.45
C GLY A 100 -20.42 -8.63 6.69
N ILE A 101 -19.48 -9.56 6.54
CA ILE A 101 -18.78 -10.22 7.64
C ILE A 101 -17.54 -9.40 8.05
N PRO A 102 -17.44 -8.95 9.31
CA PRO A 102 -16.27 -8.26 9.82
C PRO A 102 -14.99 -9.11 9.71
N SER A 103 -13.85 -8.45 9.48
CA SER A 103 -12.57 -9.12 9.30
C SER A 103 -11.43 -8.43 10.07
N VAL A 104 -10.55 -9.24 10.65
CA VAL A 104 -9.33 -8.77 11.30
C VAL A 104 -8.12 -9.42 10.67
N ALA A 105 -7.04 -8.66 10.47
CA ALA A 105 -5.77 -9.22 10.03
C ALA A 105 -5.03 -9.84 11.22
N ILE A 106 -4.37 -10.98 11.01
CA ILE A 106 -3.59 -11.69 12.03
C ILE A 106 -2.25 -12.20 11.46
N GLY A 107 -1.25 -12.36 12.32
CA GLY A 107 0.04 -12.96 11.99
C GLY A 107 1.11 -11.90 11.72
N GLY A 108 2.10 -11.84 12.61
CA GLY A 108 3.29 -10.97 12.49
C GLY A 108 3.02 -9.45 12.52
N ILE A 109 1.83 -9.04 12.97
CA ILE A 109 1.47 -7.62 13.11
C ILE A 109 2.19 -7.02 14.32
N LYS A 110 2.77 -5.83 14.10
CA LYS A 110 3.65 -5.07 14.98
C LYS A 110 3.34 -3.59 14.84
N ILE A 111 3.80 -2.75 15.78
CA ILE A 111 3.55 -1.30 15.70
C ILE A 111 4.04 -0.73 14.36
N HIS A 112 5.23 -1.14 13.90
CA HIS A 112 5.85 -0.61 12.69
C HIS A 112 5.14 -1.01 11.37
N ASN A 113 4.32 -2.06 11.36
CA ASN A 113 3.62 -2.53 10.16
C ASN A 113 2.08 -2.44 10.28
N ALA A 114 1.56 -2.06 11.44
CA ALA A 114 0.12 -1.95 11.69
C ALA A 114 -0.57 -0.98 10.74
N LEU A 115 0.00 0.21 10.53
CA LEU A 115 -0.59 1.21 9.65
C LEU A 115 -0.59 0.76 8.18
N HIS A 116 0.52 0.17 7.71
CA HIS A 116 0.59 -0.41 6.36
C HIS A 116 -0.47 -1.52 6.21
N THR A 117 -0.59 -2.41 7.19
CA THR A 117 -1.60 -3.49 7.17
C THR A 117 -3.02 -2.92 7.07
N LEU A 118 -3.36 -1.92 7.88
CA LEU A 118 -4.69 -1.29 7.87
C LEU A 118 -5.00 -0.51 6.59
N HIS A 119 -3.99 0.06 5.94
CA HIS A 119 -4.18 0.92 4.77
C HIS A 119 -4.11 0.16 3.46
N GLY A 120 -3.12 -0.72 3.31
CA GLY A 120 -2.87 -1.48 2.09
C GLY A 120 -3.78 -2.69 1.91
N ALA A 121 -4.34 -3.24 3.00
CA ALA A 121 -5.31 -4.31 2.91
C ALA A 121 -6.70 -3.74 2.56
N VAL A 122 -7.04 -3.81 1.28
CA VAL A 122 -8.32 -3.38 0.73
C VAL A 122 -8.83 -4.39 -0.29
N GLY A 123 -10.14 -4.63 -0.32
CA GLY A 123 -10.81 -5.35 -1.38
C GLY A 123 -10.68 -4.60 -2.71
N PRO A 124 -10.00 -5.14 -3.73
CA PRO A 124 -9.80 -4.44 -5.01
C PRO A 124 -11.10 -4.07 -5.72
N ILE A 125 -12.16 -4.87 -5.54
CA ILE A 125 -13.45 -4.68 -6.22
C ILE A 125 -14.40 -3.87 -5.33
N THR A 126 -14.58 -4.31 -4.09
CA THR A 126 -15.58 -3.77 -3.16
C THR A 126 -15.09 -2.52 -2.42
N GLY A 127 -13.77 -2.32 -2.34
CA GLY A 127 -13.18 -1.30 -1.47
C GLY A 127 -13.26 -1.65 0.02
N THR A 128 -13.67 -2.87 0.38
CA THR A 128 -13.80 -3.32 1.76
C THR A 128 -12.46 -3.24 2.47
N ALA A 129 -12.44 -2.67 3.67
CA ALA A 129 -11.23 -2.57 4.48
C ALA A 129 -11.35 -3.44 5.74
N LEU A 130 -10.21 -3.74 6.35
CA LEU A 130 -10.16 -4.44 7.64
C LEU A 130 -10.94 -3.70 8.74
N SER A 131 -11.72 -4.46 9.50
CA SER A 131 -12.41 -4.01 10.71
C SER A 131 -11.46 -3.83 11.89
N GLY A 132 -10.32 -4.53 11.91
CA GLY A 132 -9.32 -4.40 12.97
C GLY A 132 -8.05 -5.22 12.75
N LEU A 133 -7.20 -5.23 13.77
CA LEU A 133 -5.96 -6.01 13.83
C LEU A 133 -5.98 -6.95 15.04
N ALA A 134 -5.48 -8.16 14.87
CA ALA A 134 -5.21 -9.10 15.95
C ALA A 134 -3.70 -9.20 16.20
N VAL A 135 -3.29 -8.89 17.43
CA VAL A 135 -1.88 -8.89 17.87
C VAL A 135 -1.69 -9.81 19.08
N ILE A 136 -0.54 -10.49 19.14
CA ILE A 136 -0.18 -11.37 20.26
C ILE A 136 1.14 -10.90 20.87
N THR A 137 2.27 -11.26 20.25
CA THR A 137 3.60 -11.07 20.84
C THR A 137 3.98 -9.61 21.05
N GLU A 138 3.41 -8.68 20.28
CA GLU A 138 3.68 -7.25 20.46
C GLU A 138 3.18 -6.70 21.79
N ILE A 139 2.11 -7.28 22.35
CA ILE A 139 1.55 -6.86 23.64
C ILE A 139 1.96 -7.85 24.73
N VAL A 140 1.71 -9.15 24.49
CA VAL A 140 1.87 -10.21 25.52
C VAL A 140 3.33 -10.40 25.93
N SER A 141 4.27 -10.22 24.99
CA SER A 141 5.70 -10.37 25.27
C SER A 141 6.39 -9.05 25.63
N ALA A 142 5.65 -7.94 25.70
CA ALA A 142 6.23 -6.65 26.08
C ALA A 142 6.46 -6.60 27.60
N PRO A 143 7.59 -6.05 28.08
CA PRO A 143 7.82 -5.83 29.51
C PRO A 143 6.73 -4.97 30.16
N ASP A 144 6.21 -4.00 29.41
CA ASP A 144 5.04 -3.20 29.76
C ASP A 144 4.06 -3.23 28.58
N ALA A 145 2.97 -3.96 28.75
CA ALA A 145 1.93 -4.11 27.73
C ALA A 145 1.18 -2.80 27.42
N SER A 146 1.22 -1.80 28.31
CA SER A 146 0.51 -0.53 28.13
C SER A 146 1.13 0.33 27.03
N ILE A 147 2.45 0.23 26.82
CA ILE A 147 3.18 0.98 25.79
C ILE A 147 2.73 0.57 24.37
N PRO A 148 2.84 -0.71 23.95
CA PRO A 148 2.39 -1.13 22.64
C PRO A 148 0.88 -1.01 22.46
N ALA A 149 0.08 -1.26 23.52
CA ALA A 149 -1.36 -1.10 23.44
C ALA A 149 -1.77 0.35 23.14
N LYS A 150 -1.15 1.35 23.80
CA LYS A 150 -1.40 2.78 23.52
C LYS A 150 -0.96 3.16 22.12
N ALA A 151 0.21 2.71 21.68
CA ALA A 151 0.73 3.00 20.33
C ALA A 151 -0.22 2.46 19.25
N LEU A 152 -0.63 1.19 19.36
CA LEU A 152 -1.57 0.58 18.42
C LEU A 152 -2.95 1.27 18.45
N THR A 153 -3.44 1.64 19.63
CA THR A 153 -4.70 2.38 19.77
C THR A 153 -4.63 3.73 19.05
N LYS A 154 -3.51 4.44 19.17
CA LYS A 154 -3.32 5.73 18.49
C LYS A 154 -3.27 5.59 16.98
N ILE A 155 -2.61 4.54 16.45
CA ILE A 155 -2.63 4.20 15.02
C ILE A 155 -4.06 3.91 14.54
N ILE A 156 -4.79 3.04 15.24
CA ILE A 156 -6.16 2.62 14.86
C ILE A 156 -7.12 3.82 14.88
N ASN A 157 -7.08 4.63 15.94
CA ASN A 157 -7.96 5.80 16.09
C ASN A 157 -7.60 6.94 15.12
N SER A 158 -6.32 7.15 14.83
CA SER A 158 -5.91 8.15 13.85
C SER A 158 -6.31 7.71 12.43
N ARG A 159 -6.19 6.41 12.15
CA ARG A 159 -6.66 5.82 10.89
C ARG A 159 -8.17 5.91 10.72
N SER A 160 -8.98 5.76 11.77
CA SER A 160 -10.45 5.88 11.64
C SER A 160 -10.89 7.31 11.27
N LYS A 161 -10.19 8.33 11.76
CA LYS A 161 -10.40 9.73 11.36
C LYS A 161 -9.99 10.02 9.92
N HIS A 162 -8.94 9.34 9.44
CA HIS A 162 -8.45 9.45 8.06
C HIS A 162 -8.94 8.29 7.17
N PHE A 163 -9.96 7.54 7.62
CA PHE A 163 -10.48 6.36 6.92
C PHE A 163 -11.10 6.74 5.57
N HIS A 164 -11.48 8.01 5.43
CA HIS A 164 -11.77 8.63 4.16
C HIS A 164 -10.48 8.88 3.39
N TRP A 165 -10.03 7.82 2.69
CA TRP A 165 -9.23 8.02 1.49
C TRP A 165 -10.05 8.89 0.51
N PRO A 166 -9.47 9.96 -0.06
CA PRO A 166 -8.05 10.09 -0.25
C PRO A 166 -7.32 10.86 0.84
N ALA A 167 -6.58 10.14 1.68
CA ALA A 167 -5.55 10.72 2.55
C ALA A 167 -4.36 11.28 1.75
N LEU A 168 -4.46 11.27 0.40
CA LEU A 168 -3.51 11.88 -0.53
C LEU A 168 -4.12 12.90 -1.52
N CYS A 169 -5.41 13.26 -1.39
CA CYS A 169 -6.07 14.27 -2.24
C CYS A 169 -7.25 14.99 -1.56
N LEU A 170 -7.71 16.05 -2.23
CA LEU A 170 -8.88 16.89 -1.94
C LEU A 170 -10.16 16.14 -1.54
N ALA A 171 -10.99 16.82 -0.74
CA ALA A 171 -12.29 16.35 -0.30
C ALA A 171 -13.16 15.84 -1.49
N PRO A 172 -13.95 14.78 -1.29
CA PRO A 172 -14.60 13.98 -2.35
C PRO A 172 -15.58 14.72 -3.29
N ASN A 173 -15.80 16.03 -3.17
CA ASN A 173 -16.90 16.74 -3.83
C ASN A 173 -16.50 17.90 -4.76
N THR A 174 -15.21 18.12 -5.04
CA THR A 174 -14.79 19.11 -6.06
C THR A 174 -13.59 18.60 -6.83
N ALA A 175 -13.81 18.11 -8.05
CA ALA A 175 -12.73 17.89 -8.99
C ALA A 175 -12.02 19.23 -9.22
N PRO A 176 -10.71 19.35 -8.96
CA PRO A 176 -10.01 20.62 -9.14
C PRO A 176 -10.05 21.01 -10.61
N SER A 177 -10.24 22.31 -10.87
CA SER A 177 -10.16 22.82 -12.24
C SER A 177 -8.73 22.66 -12.79
N ALA A 178 -8.59 22.51 -14.10
CA ALA A 178 -7.28 22.45 -14.74
C ALA A 178 -6.42 23.70 -14.43
N ALA A 179 -7.06 24.87 -14.32
CA ALA A 179 -6.39 26.12 -13.95
C ALA A 179 -5.79 26.06 -12.52
N LEU A 180 -6.56 25.54 -11.56
CA LEU A 180 -6.10 25.39 -10.18
C LEU A 180 -4.94 24.39 -10.08
N LEU A 181 -5.03 23.25 -10.79
CA LEU A 181 -3.95 22.27 -10.82
C LEU A 181 -2.64 22.86 -11.38
N ALA A 182 -2.74 23.68 -12.43
CA ALA A 182 -1.60 24.36 -13.03
C ALA A 182 -0.99 25.42 -12.10
N GLU A 183 -1.83 26.23 -11.44
CA GLU A 183 -1.40 27.23 -10.46
C GLU A 183 -0.68 26.58 -9.26
N ASN A 184 -1.24 25.49 -8.73
CA ASN A 184 -0.65 24.73 -7.65
C ASN A 184 0.66 24.06 -8.07
N ALA A 185 0.77 23.58 -9.31
CA ALA A 185 2.02 23.04 -9.84
C ALA A 185 3.11 24.12 -9.91
N GLY A 186 2.78 25.32 -10.38
CA GLY A 186 3.69 26.47 -10.36
C GLY A 186 4.12 26.86 -8.93
N SER A 187 3.18 26.84 -7.98
CA SER A 187 3.47 27.12 -6.56
C SER A 187 4.41 26.07 -5.95
N LEU A 188 4.18 24.78 -6.23
CA LEU A 188 5.08 23.72 -5.78
C LEU A 188 6.47 23.81 -6.42
N LEU A 189 6.58 24.25 -7.67
CA LEU A 189 7.88 24.46 -8.32
C LEU A 189 8.69 25.55 -7.61
N THR A 190 8.04 26.64 -7.18
CA THR A 190 8.67 27.68 -6.36
C THR A 190 9.20 27.09 -5.05
N VAL A 191 8.36 26.35 -4.33
CA VAL A 191 8.75 25.68 -3.08
C VAL A 191 9.93 24.72 -3.30
N LEU A 192 9.88 23.91 -4.36
CA LEU A 192 10.94 22.97 -4.70
C LEU A 192 12.28 23.70 -4.86
N ARG A 193 12.31 24.78 -5.66
CA ARG A 193 13.52 25.56 -5.93
C ARG A 193 14.03 26.35 -4.73
N GLU A 194 13.14 26.86 -3.89
CA GLU A 194 13.50 27.58 -2.66
C GLU A 194 14.04 26.66 -1.57
N ARG A 195 13.46 25.46 -1.45
CA ARG A 195 13.75 24.55 -0.33
C ARG A 195 14.75 23.46 -0.67
N SER A 196 15.01 23.23 -1.96
CA SER A 196 15.94 22.22 -2.50
C SER A 196 15.88 20.88 -1.75
N PRO A 197 14.73 20.18 -1.78
CA PRO A 197 14.55 18.96 -1.03
C PRO A 197 15.52 17.85 -1.47
N LEU A 198 15.87 16.97 -0.54
CA LEU A 198 16.65 15.76 -0.85
C LEU A 198 15.78 14.76 -1.63
N VAL A 199 16.30 14.27 -2.77
CA VAL A 199 15.70 13.21 -3.57
C VAL A 199 16.63 12.00 -3.51
N HIS A 200 16.27 11.03 -2.67
CA HIS A 200 16.99 9.77 -2.55
C HIS A 200 16.56 8.81 -3.65
N GLN A 201 17.50 8.37 -4.47
CA GLN A 201 17.25 7.56 -5.66
C GLN A 201 17.97 6.23 -5.57
N ILE A 202 17.22 5.15 -5.43
CA ILE A 202 17.70 3.81 -5.70
C ILE A 202 17.29 3.50 -7.13
N THR A 203 18.18 3.73 -8.08
CA THR A 203 17.91 3.62 -9.52
C THR A 203 18.92 2.72 -10.23
N ASN A 204 18.73 2.53 -11.54
CA ASN A 204 19.57 1.70 -12.38
C ASN A 204 20.78 2.48 -12.94
N ASN A 205 21.87 1.76 -13.21
CA ASN A 205 23.16 2.33 -13.63
C ASN A 205 23.11 3.10 -14.96
N VAL A 206 22.08 2.88 -15.80
CA VAL A 206 21.96 3.54 -17.11
C VAL A 206 21.64 5.03 -16.93
N VAL A 207 20.87 5.39 -15.90
CA VAL A 207 20.30 6.74 -15.75
C VAL A 207 20.82 7.52 -14.55
N ILE A 208 21.72 6.96 -13.72
CA ILE A 208 22.21 7.61 -12.49
C ILE A 208 22.70 9.05 -12.75
N ALA A 209 23.62 9.23 -13.71
CA ALA A 209 24.20 10.55 -13.99
C ALA A 209 23.18 11.54 -14.56
N GLN A 210 22.34 11.09 -15.49
CA GLN A 210 21.29 11.91 -16.10
C GLN A 210 20.26 12.34 -15.04
N SER A 211 19.84 11.41 -14.19
CA SER A 211 18.87 11.67 -13.12
C SER A 211 19.44 12.63 -12.08
N ALA A 212 20.72 12.49 -11.69
CA ALA A 212 21.40 13.42 -10.79
C ALA A 212 21.38 14.86 -11.34
N ASN A 213 21.80 15.03 -12.60
CA ASN A 213 21.85 16.33 -13.24
C ASN A 213 20.44 16.93 -13.43
N ALA A 214 19.46 16.11 -13.80
CA ALA A 214 18.08 16.55 -13.91
C ALA A 214 17.50 16.97 -12.55
N THR A 215 17.87 16.29 -11.45
CA THR A 215 17.46 16.66 -10.09
C THR A 215 17.99 18.05 -9.72
N LEU A 216 19.28 18.30 -9.96
CA LEU A 216 19.91 19.60 -9.73
C LEU A 216 19.28 20.69 -10.61
N ALA A 217 19.06 20.40 -11.89
CA ALA A 217 18.46 21.34 -12.83
C ALA A 217 17.02 21.72 -12.47
N LEU A 218 16.26 20.78 -11.89
CA LEU A 218 14.91 21.06 -11.40
C LEU A 218 14.91 21.96 -10.15
N GLY A 219 16.00 21.90 -9.36
CA GLY A 219 16.21 22.70 -8.16
C GLY A 219 16.23 21.88 -6.86
N ALA A 220 16.41 20.57 -6.94
CA ALA A 220 16.47 19.65 -5.79
C ALA A 220 17.87 19.06 -5.60
N SER A 221 18.09 18.34 -4.50
CA SER A 221 19.39 17.75 -4.14
C SER A 221 19.38 16.22 -4.28
N PRO A 222 20.16 15.61 -5.19
CA PRO A 222 20.16 14.17 -5.37
C PRO A 222 21.06 13.43 -4.36
N ILE A 223 20.67 12.19 -4.02
CA ILE A 223 21.56 11.20 -3.37
C ILE A 223 21.26 9.78 -3.89
N MET A 224 22.30 8.99 -4.16
CA MET A 224 22.19 7.65 -4.77
C MET A 224 22.74 6.55 -3.86
N ALA A 225 22.32 6.56 -2.60
CA ALA A 225 22.72 5.53 -1.63
C ALA A 225 21.86 4.27 -1.78
N THR A 226 22.48 3.10 -1.70
CA THR A 226 21.78 1.80 -1.82
C THR A 226 22.10 0.83 -0.69
N ALA A 227 23.06 1.16 0.19
CA ALA A 227 23.48 0.33 1.30
C ALA A 227 22.39 0.28 2.39
N PRO A 228 21.88 -0.91 2.78
CA PRO A 228 20.86 -1.04 3.83
C PRO A 228 21.18 -0.29 5.13
N GLU A 229 22.46 -0.21 5.47
CA GLU A 229 23.00 0.39 6.69
C GLU A 229 22.74 1.91 6.78
N GLU A 230 22.62 2.59 5.63
CA GLU A 230 22.41 4.05 5.58
C GLU A 230 20.91 4.44 5.53
N MET A 231 20.01 3.46 5.34
CA MET A 231 18.60 3.72 5.02
C MET A 231 17.80 4.34 6.17
N ASP A 232 18.14 4.01 7.42
CA ASP A 232 17.48 4.61 8.59
C ASP A 232 17.80 6.11 8.72
N ASP A 233 19.07 6.47 8.54
CA ASP A 233 19.51 7.86 8.57
C ASP A 233 18.93 8.67 7.42
N LEU A 234 18.98 8.12 6.21
CA LEU A 234 18.34 8.73 5.04
C LEU A 234 16.83 8.82 5.21
N GLY A 235 16.18 7.86 5.87
CA GLY A 235 14.75 7.88 6.15
C GLY A 235 14.31 9.12 6.94
N LYS A 236 15.13 9.56 7.90
CA LYS A 236 14.86 10.72 8.79
C LYS A 236 15.02 12.07 8.09
N VAL A 237 15.89 12.16 7.07
CA VAL A 237 16.11 13.42 6.34
C VAL A 237 14.84 13.83 5.58
N ALA A 238 14.43 15.09 5.67
CA ALA A 238 13.29 15.59 4.90
C ALA A 238 13.56 15.49 3.39
N GLY A 239 12.60 14.94 2.63
CA GLY A 239 12.81 14.65 1.22
C GLY A 239 11.81 13.62 0.67
N GLY A 240 12.18 12.97 -0.42
CA GLY A 240 11.44 11.88 -1.05
C GLY A 240 12.35 10.72 -1.45
N LEU A 241 11.76 9.52 -1.59
CA LEU A 241 12.45 8.31 -2.03
C LEU A 241 11.89 7.86 -3.39
N LEU A 242 12.78 7.69 -4.37
CA LEU A 242 12.52 7.02 -5.63
C LEU A 242 13.11 5.60 -5.57
N VAL A 243 12.26 4.59 -5.72
CA VAL A 243 12.67 3.19 -5.93
C VAL A 243 12.40 2.83 -7.39
N ASN A 244 13.46 2.84 -8.20
CA ASN A 244 13.47 2.40 -9.59
C ASN A 244 14.32 1.13 -9.69
N PHE A 245 13.69 -0.01 -9.90
CA PHE A 245 14.39 -1.30 -9.89
C PHE A 245 14.82 -1.79 -11.27
N GLY A 246 15.10 -0.87 -12.22
CA GLY A 246 15.57 -1.19 -13.56
C GLY A 246 16.73 -2.21 -13.60
N THR A 247 17.65 -2.13 -12.63
CA THR A 247 18.67 -3.17 -12.35
C THR A 247 18.53 -3.63 -10.90
N ILE A 248 18.01 -4.84 -10.67
CA ILE A 248 17.81 -5.40 -9.33
C ILE A 248 19.13 -5.95 -8.79
N THR A 249 19.99 -5.08 -8.27
CA THR A 249 21.20 -5.48 -7.53
C THR A 249 21.07 -5.24 -6.03
N ASN A 250 20.19 -4.32 -5.63
CA ASN A 250 20.14 -3.79 -4.26
C ASN A 250 18.76 -4.00 -3.61
N LYS A 251 18.15 -5.18 -3.80
CA LYS A 251 16.82 -5.50 -3.25
C LYS A 251 16.76 -5.28 -1.73
N ALA A 252 17.81 -5.67 -1.00
CA ALA A 252 17.89 -5.44 0.45
C ALA A 252 17.80 -3.95 0.81
N GLY A 253 18.54 -3.10 0.10
CA GLY A 253 18.49 -1.64 0.27
C GLY A 253 17.09 -1.09 0.00
N MET A 254 16.44 -1.51 -1.09
CA MET A 254 15.07 -1.10 -1.44
C MET A 254 14.03 -1.48 -0.36
N LEU A 255 14.17 -2.67 0.22
CA LEU A 255 13.28 -3.15 1.30
C LEU A 255 13.43 -2.30 2.57
N VAL A 256 14.66 -1.99 2.98
CA VAL A 256 14.93 -1.18 4.18
C VAL A 256 14.57 0.29 3.94
N ALA A 257 14.90 0.83 2.75
CA ALA A 257 14.60 2.21 2.37
C ALA A 257 13.10 2.52 2.43
N GLY A 258 12.26 1.67 1.83
CA GLY A 258 10.82 1.88 1.83
C GLY A 258 10.21 1.81 3.24
N LYS A 259 10.69 0.90 4.09
CA LYS A 259 10.28 0.82 5.49
C LYS A 259 10.71 2.06 6.29
N ALA A 260 11.96 2.49 6.15
CA ALA A 260 12.46 3.70 6.80
C ALA A 260 11.69 4.95 6.33
N ALA A 261 11.37 5.03 5.04
CA ALA A 261 10.56 6.08 4.46
C ALA A 261 9.14 6.12 5.06
N ASN A 262 8.44 4.98 5.12
CA ASN A 262 7.11 4.87 5.73
C ASN A 262 7.10 5.26 7.22
N THR A 263 8.06 4.76 8.01
CA THR A 263 8.21 5.14 9.43
C THR A 263 8.31 6.64 9.60
N ASN A 264 9.03 7.31 8.69
CA ASN A 264 9.26 8.75 8.69
C ASN A 264 8.25 9.52 7.82
N LYS A 265 7.15 8.91 7.36
CA LYS A 265 6.09 9.52 6.54
C LYS A 265 6.62 10.22 5.28
N LYS A 266 7.67 9.63 4.71
CA LYS A 266 8.35 10.08 3.50
C LYS A 266 7.64 9.55 2.27
N PRO A 267 7.39 10.41 1.26
CA PRO A 267 6.82 9.93 0.02
C PRO A 267 7.75 8.93 -0.64
N VAL A 268 7.17 7.81 -1.06
CA VAL A 268 7.84 6.75 -1.81
C VAL A 268 7.22 6.69 -3.20
N VAL A 269 8.04 6.97 -4.21
CA VAL A 269 7.70 6.80 -5.62
C VAL A 269 8.30 5.49 -6.10
N PHE A 270 7.46 4.62 -6.66
CA PHE A 270 7.87 3.34 -7.20
C PHE A 270 7.78 3.36 -8.72
N ASP A 271 8.90 3.10 -9.38
CA ASP A 271 9.03 3.05 -10.85
C ASP A 271 9.40 1.62 -11.25
N PRO A 272 8.41 0.78 -11.64
CA PRO A 272 8.57 -0.64 -11.76
C PRO A 272 9.09 -1.05 -13.13
N VAL A 273 10.24 -0.48 -13.50
CA VAL A 273 10.80 -0.58 -14.85
C VAL A 273 10.85 -2.02 -15.33
N GLY A 274 10.16 -2.30 -16.43
CA GLY A 274 10.12 -3.62 -17.06
C GLY A 274 9.48 -4.72 -16.21
N VAL A 275 8.62 -4.41 -15.23
CA VAL A 275 7.97 -5.41 -14.38
C VAL A 275 7.23 -6.51 -15.16
N GLY A 276 6.70 -6.19 -16.34
CA GLY A 276 6.06 -7.17 -17.23
C GLY A 276 7.03 -8.14 -17.90
N ALA A 277 8.33 -7.85 -17.94
CA ALA A 277 9.29 -8.58 -18.78
C ALA A 277 9.67 -9.96 -18.24
N THR A 278 9.78 -10.15 -16.91
CA THR A 278 10.22 -11.42 -16.32
C THR A 278 9.50 -11.74 -15.03
N GLN A 279 9.42 -13.03 -14.68
CA GLN A 279 8.84 -13.49 -13.41
C GLN A 279 9.59 -12.92 -12.20
N PHE A 280 10.92 -12.91 -12.24
CA PHE A 280 11.76 -12.34 -11.19
C PHE A 280 11.43 -10.87 -10.88
N ARG A 281 11.17 -10.05 -11.92
CA ARG A 281 10.75 -8.65 -11.74
C ARG A 281 9.37 -8.52 -11.11
N ARG A 282 8.41 -9.37 -11.51
CA ARG A 282 7.05 -9.40 -10.91
C ARG A 282 7.08 -9.80 -9.44
N GLU A 283 7.84 -10.85 -9.11
CA GLU A 283 8.00 -11.32 -7.73
C GLU A 283 8.68 -10.26 -6.87
N THR A 284 9.73 -9.62 -7.37
CA THR A 284 10.43 -8.53 -6.66
C THR A 284 9.50 -7.35 -6.41
N ALA A 285 8.71 -6.92 -7.42
CA ALA A 285 7.74 -5.85 -7.23
C ALA A 285 6.67 -6.22 -6.19
N SER A 286 6.18 -7.47 -6.21
CA SER A 286 5.23 -7.96 -5.23
C SER A 286 5.80 -7.96 -3.81
N GLU A 287 7.06 -8.40 -3.64
CA GLU A 287 7.76 -8.41 -2.35
C GLU A 287 7.94 -6.99 -1.80
N LEU A 288 8.35 -6.04 -2.64
CA LEU A 288 8.52 -4.63 -2.27
C LEU A 288 7.19 -3.99 -1.83
N LEU A 289 6.14 -4.11 -2.65
CA LEU A 289 4.83 -3.53 -2.37
C LEU A 289 4.11 -4.22 -1.19
N ASN A 290 4.46 -5.47 -0.86
CA ASN A 290 3.99 -6.11 0.38
C ASN A 290 4.80 -5.68 1.61
N SER A 291 6.01 -5.16 1.43
CA SER A 291 6.92 -4.82 2.54
C SER A 291 6.71 -3.40 3.07
N TRP A 292 6.29 -2.47 2.22
CA TRP A 292 6.05 -1.07 2.54
C TRP A 292 4.96 -0.49 1.61
N GLN A 293 4.29 0.56 2.07
CA GLN A 293 3.28 1.27 1.31
C GLN A 293 3.93 2.29 0.37
N VAL A 294 3.57 2.19 -0.91
CA VAL A 294 3.92 3.17 -1.92
C VAL A 294 3.01 4.41 -1.86
N SER A 295 3.56 5.60 -2.10
CA SER A 295 2.78 6.83 -2.21
C SER A 295 2.32 7.06 -3.66
N ILE A 296 3.22 6.85 -4.62
CA ILE A 296 2.98 7.04 -6.05
C ILE A 296 3.61 5.88 -6.84
N ILE A 297 2.85 5.20 -7.69
CA ILE A 297 3.36 4.27 -8.69
C ILE A 297 3.41 5.00 -10.03
N LYS A 298 4.57 5.03 -10.68
CA LYS A 298 4.72 5.57 -12.04
C LYS A 298 5.17 4.46 -12.98
N GLY A 299 4.46 4.22 -14.08
CA GLY A 299 4.89 3.29 -15.12
C GLY A 299 4.34 3.63 -16.49
N ASN A 300 4.83 2.97 -17.52
CA ASN A 300 4.19 3.00 -18.84
C ASN A 300 3.00 2.03 -18.90
N ALA A 301 2.25 2.03 -20.00
CA ALA A 301 1.05 1.20 -20.15
C ALA A 301 1.32 -0.31 -19.94
N GLY A 302 2.43 -0.85 -20.45
CA GLY A 302 2.81 -2.24 -20.26
C GLY A 302 3.15 -2.58 -18.80
N GLU A 303 3.83 -1.68 -18.09
CA GLU A 303 4.18 -1.86 -16.68
C GLU A 303 2.95 -1.77 -15.76
N ILE A 304 2.07 -0.79 -16.01
CA ILE A 304 0.81 -0.64 -15.29
C ILE A 304 -0.10 -1.85 -15.55
N GLY A 305 -0.19 -2.33 -16.79
CA GLY A 305 -0.91 -3.54 -17.15
C GLY A 305 -0.38 -4.78 -16.44
N ALA A 306 0.95 -4.95 -16.42
CA ALA A 306 1.60 -6.06 -15.73
C ALA A 306 1.41 -6.04 -14.22
N LEU A 307 1.44 -4.86 -13.58
CA LEU A 307 1.09 -4.74 -12.17
C LEU A 307 -0.37 -5.11 -11.95
N LEU A 308 -1.29 -4.61 -12.77
CA LEU A 308 -2.73 -4.89 -12.64
C LEU A 308 -3.06 -6.37 -12.91
N GLY A 309 -2.25 -7.07 -13.71
CA GLY A 309 -2.54 -8.41 -14.22
C GLY A 309 -3.42 -8.39 -15.48
N SER A 310 -3.47 -7.24 -16.18
CA SER A 310 -4.20 -7.11 -17.44
C SER A 310 -3.38 -7.67 -18.62
N SER A 311 -4.07 -8.32 -19.55
CA SER A 311 -3.52 -8.83 -20.80
C SER A 311 -3.75 -7.92 -22.01
N GLU A 312 -4.45 -6.78 -21.85
CA GLU A 312 -4.76 -5.86 -22.94
C GLU A 312 -3.51 -5.22 -23.56
N VAL A 313 -2.49 -4.94 -22.74
CA VAL A 313 -1.22 -4.35 -23.18
C VAL A 313 -0.07 -5.26 -22.78
N VAL A 314 0.61 -5.81 -23.78
CA VAL A 314 1.79 -6.68 -23.56
C VAL A 314 3.06 -5.85 -23.71
N SER A 315 3.91 -5.86 -22.68
CA SER A 315 5.25 -5.27 -22.73
C SER A 315 6.21 -6.16 -23.55
N ARG A 316 6.99 -5.56 -24.47
CA ARG A 316 8.19 -6.20 -25.05
C ARG A 316 9.42 -5.51 -24.49
N GLY A 317 9.93 -6.00 -23.35
CA GLY A 317 11.03 -5.34 -22.64
C GLY A 317 10.54 -4.15 -21.81
N VAL A 318 11.23 -3.01 -21.90
CA VAL A 318 10.83 -1.75 -21.22
C VAL A 318 9.89 -0.90 -22.06
N ASP A 319 9.73 -1.21 -23.35
CA ASP A 319 8.86 -0.48 -24.26
C ASP A 319 7.46 -1.11 -24.33
N SER A 320 6.44 -0.25 -24.43
CA SER A 320 5.06 -0.67 -24.68
C SER A 320 4.78 -0.66 -26.19
N THR A 321 4.30 -1.78 -26.75
CA THR A 321 3.92 -1.87 -28.17
C THR A 321 2.42 -2.14 -28.30
N GLY A 322 1.69 -1.27 -29.00
CA GLY A 322 0.25 -1.44 -29.28
C GLY A 322 -0.54 -0.13 -29.22
N PRO A 323 -1.87 -0.16 -29.46
CA PRO A 323 -2.73 1.03 -29.39
C PRO A 323 -2.90 1.57 -27.96
N GLY A 324 -2.38 0.89 -26.94
CA GLY A 324 -2.63 1.18 -25.53
C GLY A 324 -3.93 0.55 -25.03
N PHE A 325 -4.35 0.93 -23.83
CA PHE A 325 -5.62 0.49 -23.25
C PHE A 325 -6.82 1.15 -23.95
N SER A 326 -7.93 0.42 -23.99
CA SER A 326 -9.21 0.94 -24.48
C SER A 326 -9.77 2.05 -23.57
N ASP A 327 -9.62 1.89 -22.24
CA ASP A 327 -9.93 2.88 -21.22
C ASP A 327 -8.73 3.09 -20.27
N PRO A 328 -7.74 3.92 -20.67
CA PRO A 328 -6.57 4.24 -19.86
C PRO A 328 -6.91 4.81 -18.48
N ALA A 329 -7.99 5.60 -18.39
CA ALA A 329 -8.40 6.25 -17.16
C ALA A 329 -8.91 5.24 -16.12
N ASN A 330 -9.71 4.25 -16.56
CA ASN A 330 -10.18 3.19 -15.68
C ASN A 330 -9.06 2.25 -15.21
N ILE A 331 -8.03 2.03 -16.04
CA ILE A 331 -6.87 1.21 -15.67
C ILE A 331 -6.08 1.84 -14.51
N VAL A 332 -5.71 3.11 -14.62
CA VAL A 332 -5.00 3.81 -13.52
C VAL A 332 -5.88 3.94 -12.29
N ARG A 333 -7.20 4.11 -12.46
CA ARG A 333 -8.17 4.16 -11.36
C ARG A 333 -8.22 2.84 -10.59
N SER A 334 -8.33 1.73 -11.31
CA SER A 334 -8.38 0.38 -10.73
C SER A 334 -7.11 0.07 -9.96
N LEU A 335 -5.94 0.36 -10.54
CA LEU A 335 -4.67 0.13 -9.85
C LEU A 335 -4.52 1.02 -8.61
N ALA A 336 -4.90 2.30 -8.70
CA ALA A 336 -4.84 3.24 -7.58
C ALA A 336 -5.73 2.80 -6.41
N LYS A 337 -6.95 2.31 -6.69
CA LYS A 337 -7.84 1.74 -5.67
C LYS A 337 -7.22 0.51 -5.00
N ARG A 338 -6.68 -0.42 -5.79
CA ARG A 338 -6.10 -1.67 -5.28
C ARG A 338 -4.85 -1.45 -4.44
N GLU A 339 -3.92 -0.62 -4.92
CA GLU A 339 -2.64 -0.38 -4.23
C GLU A 339 -2.73 0.76 -3.20
N ARG A 340 -3.88 1.45 -3.13
CA ARG A 340 -4.17 2.54 -2.18
C ARG A 340 -3.13 3.66 -2.24
N CYS A 341 -2.81 4.07 -3.47
CA CYS A 341 -1.79 5.07 -3.78
C CYS A 341 -2.19 5.88 -5.03
N ILE A 342 -1.38 6.88 -5.38
CA ILE A 342 -1.50 7.57 -6.67
C ILE A 342 -0.87 6.73 -7.77
N VAL A 343 -1.51 6.63 -8.93
CA VAL A 343 -0.96 5.95 -10.11
C VAL A 343 -0.78 6.96 -11.24
N VAL A 344 0.42 6.97 -11.82
CA VAL A 344 0.79 7.74 -12.99
C VAL A 344 1.12 6.77 -14.12
N MET A 345 0.37 6.86 -15.22
CA MET A 345 0.66 6.12 -16.44
C MET A 345 1.16 7.07 -17.52
N THR A 346 2.42 6.92 -17.91
CA THR A 346 3.05 7.79 -18.92
C THR A 346 2.78 7.31 -20.35
N GLY A 347 2.65 8.24 -21.30
CA GLY A 347 2.45 7.95 -22.71
C GLY A 347 2.39 9.21 -23.58
N LYS A 348 1.66 9.14 -24.71
CA LYS A 348 1.34 10.34 -25.50
C LYS A 348 0.45 11.31 -24.71
N THR A 349 -0.44 10.74 -23.90
CA THR A 349 -1.24 11.41 -22.89
C THR A 349 -0.95 10.68 -21.59
N ASP A 350 -0.54 11.42 -20.57
CA ASP A 350 -0.29 10.86 -19.25
C ASP A 350 -1.59 10.84 -18.45
N TYR A 351 -1.80 9.80 -17.65
CA TYR A 351 -2.97 9.67 -16.78
C TYR A 351 -2.53 9.59 -15.34
N VAL A 352 -3.08 10.45 -14.48
CA VAL A 352 -2.82 10.48 -13.03
C VAL A 352 -4.12 10.22 -12.29
N SER A 353 -4.12 9.26 -11.36
CA SER A 353 -5.33 8.87 -10.62
C SER A 353 -5.03 8.52 -9.16
N ASP A 354 -5.94 8.93 -8.27
CA ASP A 354 -5.96 8.52 -6.85
C ASP A 354 -6.94 7.37 -6.56
N GLY A 355 -7.65 6.90 -7.61
CA GLY A 355 -8.68 5.89 -7.54
C GLY A 355 -10.11 6.44 -7.61
N TYR A 356 -10.30 7.75 -7.49
CA TYR A 356 -11.60 8.43 -7.60
C TYR A 356 -11.57 9.55 -8.64
N THR A 357 -10.57 10.41 -8.53
CA THR A 357 -10.25 11.47 -9.47
C THR A 357 -9.21 10.97 -10.45
N THR A 358 -9.41 11.28 -11.73
CA THR A 358 -8.45 10.97 -12.79
C THR A 358 -8.28 12.20 -13.66
N VAL A 359 -7.04 12.59 -13.91
CA VAL A 359 -6.70 13.69 -14.82
C VAL A 359 -5.84 13.17 -15.97
N ALA A 360 -6.02 13.79 -17.14
CA ALA A 360 -5.26 13.51 -18.34
C ALA A 360 -4.38 14.72 -18.66
N LEU A 361 -3.09 14.49 -18.88
CA LEU A 361 -2.10 15.51 -19.21
C LEU A 361 -1.65 15.32 -20.66
N SER A 362 -1.78 16.35 -21.49
CA SER A 362 -1.42 16.31 -22.92
C SER A 362 -0.21 17.20 -23.22
N ASN A 363 0.76 17.21 -22.31
CA ASN A 363 2.03 17.92 -22.44
C ASN A 363 3.10 17.00 -23.06
N GLY A 364 4.33 17.51 -23.21
CA GLY A 364 5.49 16.73 -23.65
C GLY A 364 5.77 16.82 -25.16
N HIS A 365 6.68 15.97 -25.64
CA HIS A 365 7.12 15.98 -27.04
C HIS A 365 7.55 14.56 -27.49
N PRO A 366 7.29 14.15 -28.75
CA PRO A 366 7.67 12.82 -29.25
C PRO A 366 9.16 12.48 -29.08
N MET A 367 10.05 13.47 -29.16
CA MET A 367 11.50 13.28 -28.96
C MET A 367 11.88 12.73 -27.58
N LEU A 368 10.99 12.79 -26.58
CA LEU A 368 11.25 12.18 -25.28
C LEU A 368 11.38 10.64 -25.38
N ALA A 369 10.78 10.02 -26.40
CA ALA A 369 10.95 8.60 -26.67
C ALA A 369 12.35 8.26 -27.23
N ASP A 370 13.06 9.25 -27.77
CA ASP A 370 14.39 9.07 -28.36
C ASP A 370 15.53 9.30 -27.34
N ILE A 371 15.18 9.56 -26.08
CA ILE A 371 16.13 9.80 -24.98
C ILE A 371 16.00 8.67 -23.95
N THR A 372 17.03 7.84 -23.86
CA THR A 372 17.12 6.83 -22.80
C THR A 372 17.00 7.48 -21.43
N GLY A 373 16.14 6.92 -20.58
CA GLY A 373 15.96 7.40 -19.21
C GLY A 373 14.98 8.56 -19.06
N SER A 374 14.34 9.04 -20.14
CA SER A 374 13.29 10.07 -20.05
C SER A 374 12.19 9.70 -19.05
N GLY A 375 11.67 8.47 -19.11
CA GLY A 375 10.69 7.97 -18.15
C GLY A 375 11.20 7.86 -16.71
N CYS A 376 12.51 7.60 -16.51
CA CYS A 376 13.13 7.58 -15.18
C CYS A 376 13.27 9.01 -14.62
N ILE A 377 13.55 9.99 -15.48
CA ILE A 377 13.60 11.41 -15.11
C ILE A 377 12.22 11.91 -14.67
N VAL A 378 11.13 11.44 -15.30
CA VAL A 378 9.75 11.71 -14.81
C VAL A 378 9.56 11.15 -13.41
N GLY A 379 10.01 9.91 -13.15
CA GLY A 379 9.96 9.34 -11.79
C GLY A 379 10.72 10.18 -10.76
N MET A 380 11.89 10.71 -11.13
CA MET A 380 12.65 11.63 -10.31
C MET A 380 11.91 12.96 -10.08
N ALA A 381 11.35 13.56 -11.13
CA ALA A 381 10.62 14.82 -11.04
C ALA A 381 9.43 14.69 -10.09
N ILE A 382 8.60 13.64 -10.26
CA ILE A 382 7.50 13.31 -9.35
C ILE A 382 7.98 13.20 -7.91
N THR A 383 9.11 12.52 -7.64
CA THR A 383 9.67 12.42 -6.29
C THR A 383 10.10 13.78 -5.73
N ALA A 384 10.68 14.65 -6.55
CA ALA A 384 11.09 15.99 -6.14
C ALA A 384 9.87 16.87 -5.77
N PHE A 385 8.81 16.84 -6.57
CA PHE A 385 7.55 17.52 -6.27
C PHE A 385 6.84 16.91 -5.05
N ALA A 386 6.87 15.60 -4.88
CA ALA A 386 6.33 14.93 -3.69
C ALA A 386 7.08 15.35 -2.42
N ALA A 387 8.41 15.47 -2.51
CA ALA A 387 9.23 15.98 -1.42
C ALA A 387 8.90 17.45 -1.09
N ALA A 388 8.73 18.31 -2.11
CA ALA A 388 8.32 19.69 -1.91
C ALA A 388 6.93 19.80 -1.27
N SER A 389 5.97 19.00 -1.74
CA SER A 389 4.61 18.90 -1.18
C SER A 389 4.62 18.46 0.30
N ARG A 390 5.51 17.53 0.66
CA ARG A 390 5.75 17.15 2.06
C ARG A 390 6.26 18.32 2.90
N LEU A 391 7.16 19.15 2.38
CA LEU A 391 7.79 20.24 3.14
C LEU A 391 6.82 21.37 3.52
N VAL A 392 5.74 21.55 2.75
CA VAL A 392 4.70 22.55 3.04
C VAL A 392 3.57 22.01 3.90
N ALA A 393 3.48 20.69 4.06
CA ALA A 393 2.48 20.06 4.92
C ALA A 393 2.81 20.29 6.40
N ALA A 394 1.87 20.87 7.16
CA ALA A 394 2.01 21.03 8.60
C ALA A 394 2.06 19.66 9.31
N GLU A 395 2.93 19.54 10.32
CA GLU A 395 2.91 18.38 11.21
C GLU A 395 1.71 18.50 12.15
N THR A 396 0.91 17.44 12.22
CA THR A 396 -0.29 17.42 13.05
C THR A 396 -0.29 16.23 14.01
N VAL A 397 -1.02 16.35 15.12
CA VAL A 397 -1.21 15.26 16.10
C VAL A 397 -1.81 14.00 15.46
N GLU A 398 -2.52 14.16 14.33
CA GLU A 398 -3.20 13.08 13.60
C GLU A 398 -2.29 12.37 12.59
N ASP A 399 -1.05 12.81 12.43
CA ASP A 399 -0.15 12.22 11.44
C ASP A 399 0.12 10.73 11.68
N GLU A 400 -0.12 10.18 12.88
CA GLU A 400 0.06 8.75 13.15
C GLU A 400 -0.87 7.83 12.35
N GLY A 401 -1.97 8.38 11.82
CA GLY A 401 -2.84 7.66 10.88
C GLY A 401 -2.45 7.83 9.41
N LYS A 402 -1.36 8.53 9.10
CA LYS A 402 -0.94 8.86 7.73
C LYS A 402 0.38 8.18 7.38
N LEU A 403 0.45 7.59 6.18
CA LEU A 403 1.67 6.94 5.66
C LEU A 403 2.62 7.94 4.99
N VAL A 404 2.12 9.12 4.65
CA VAL A 404 2.86 10.17 3.93
C VAL A 404 2.19 11.51 4.21
N ARG A 405 2.97 12.60 4.10
CA ARG A 405 2.52 13.98 4.25
C ARG A 405 2.57 14.73 2.93
N GLY A 406 1.67 15.68 2.75
CA GLY A 406 1.54 16.47 1.53
C GLY A 406 0.49 15.90 0.57
N ASP A 407 0.10 16.72 -0.40
CA ASP A 407 -0.77 16.33 -1.51
C ASP A 407 0.07 15.60 -2.56
N MET A 408 -0.05 14.27 -2.62
CA MET A 408 0.72 13.45 -3.56
C MET A 408 0.13 13.45 -4.95
N PHE A 409 -1.16 13.74 -5.10
CA PHE A 409 -1.79 13.84 -6.41
C PHE A 409 -1.38 15.12 -7.11
N GLN A 410 -1.44 16.26 -6.41
CA GLN A 410 -0.93 17.51 -6.94
C GLN A 410 0.57 17.43 -7.24
N ALA A 411 1.35 16.72 -6.41
CA ALA A 411 2.76 16.46 -6.68
C ALA A 411 2.97 15.60 -7.94
N ALA A 412 2.17 14.56 -8.13
CA ALA A 412 2.20 13.69 -9.32
C ALA A 412 1.74 14.38 -10.61
N VAL A 413 0.89 15.41 -10.50
CA VAL A 413 0.48 16.23 -11.65
C VAL A 413 1.55 17.28 -12.00
N ALA A 414 2.27 17.77 -11.00
CA ALA A 414 3.29 18.80 -11.18
C ALA A 414 4.63 18.27 -11.71
N GLY A 415 5.03 17.07 -11.26
CA GLY A 415 6.23 16.38 -11.72
C GLY A 415 5.96 15.50 -12.92
#